data_AF-A0A930ZJ20-F1
#
_entry.id   AF-A0A930ZJ20-F1
#
_cell.length_a   1.000
_cell.length_b   1.000
_cell.length_c   1.000
_cell.angle_alpha   90.00
_cell.angle_beta   90.00
_cell.angle_gamma   90.00
#
_symmetry.space_group_name_H-M   'P 1'
#
loop_
_entity.id
_entity.type
_entity.pdbx_description
1 polymer ?
#
loop_
_entity_poly.entity_id
_entity_poly.type
_entity_poly.pdbx_seq_one_letter_code
_entity_poly.pdbx_strand_id
1 'polypeptide(L)'
;MKLRLKGMGLVFWGLLVVSLAYIVFLTTAPRAESGQTAQPSATTSAVQSDLASAPKTVVSTQPTTVGDTPAKPSSSAAGSDSKLQGVTLVSSSSAAPVGQNLISNPRFESGTSAWKLYGKIFAVVSPGHPGHARAVKVMNAWVEQPLPVSSVEAGATYALEGWGRSLSGAVCKLGFLGGKGGGVLLFNNRINFTGSAWEHKSLTQILPTDTIWAVVYLQDSGKECQFDDLSLMVRNAVATH
;
A
#
# COMPACT_ATOMS: atom_id res chain seq x y z
N MET A 1 -57.28 12.06 -29.55
CA MET A 1 -56.15 12.88 -29.04
C MET A 1 -56.51 13.34 -27.63
N LYS A 2 -55.88 12.78 -26.60
CA LYS A 2 -56.24 13.03 -25.18
C LYS A 2 -54.95 13.36 -24.43
N LEU A 3 -54.76 14.65 -24.15
CA LEU A 3 -53.66 15.16 -23.33
C LEU A 3 -54.02 14.95 -21.86
N ARG A 4 -53.15 14.30 -21.08
CA ARG A 4 -53.20 14.29 -19.61
C ARG A 4 -51.81 14.58 -19.07
N LEU A 5 -51.61 15.80 -18.57
CA LEU A 5 -50.57 16.12 -17.59
C LEU A 5 -51.09 15.72 -16.20
N LYS A 6 -50.29 14.96 -15.44
CA LYS A 6 -50.18 15.01 -13.98
C LYS A 6 -49.13 14.01 -13.50
N GLY A 7 -48.18 14.48 -12.69
CA GLY A 7 -47.29 13.62 -11.91
C GLY A 7 -45.92 14.21 -11.58
N MET A 8 -45.89 15.23 -10.72
CA MET A 8 -44.71 15.64 -9.94
C MET A 8 -44.20 14.47 -9.09
N GLY A 9 -42.88 14.33 -8.95
CA GLY A 9 -42.29 13.36 -8.02
C GLY A 9 -40.76 13.32 -7.98
N LEU A 10 -40.18 14.25 -7.21
CA LEU A 10 -38.90 14.21 -6.51
C LEU A 10 -37.59 13.89 -7.28
N VAL A 11 -36.81 14.95 -7.44
CA VAL A 11 -35.36 14.93 -7.65
C VAL A 11 -34.68 14.57 -6.32
N PHE A 12 -34.02 13.43 -6.23
CA PHE A 12 -33.15 13.10 -5.09
C PHE A 12 -31.73 13.60 -5.36
N TRP A 13 -31.41 14.77 -4.79
CA TRP A 13 -30.04 15.24 -4.58
C TRP A 13 -29.46 14.54 -3.36
N GLY A 14 -28.51 13.63 -3.56
CA GLY A 14 -27.68 13.05 -2.50
C GLY A 14 -26.39 13.85 -2.34
N LEU A 15 -26.47 15.04 -1.75
CA LEU A 15 -25.30 15.79 -1.31
C LEU A 15 -24.73 15.08 -0.07
N LEU A 16 -23.59 14.41 -0.23
CA LEU A 16 -22.82 13.85 0.89
C LEU A 16 -22.17 15.02 1.65
N VAL A 17 -22.82 15.44 2.73
CA VAL A 17 -22.29 16.41 3.70
C VAL A 17 -21.17 15.72 4.49
N VAL A 18 -19.92 16.01 4.13
CA VAL A 18 -18.76 15.71 4.98
C VAL A 18 -18.78 16.72 6.13
N SER A 19 -19.25 16.29 7.29
CA SER A 19 -19.12 17.07 8.52
C SER A 19 -17.66 17.03 8.98
N LEU A 20 -16.93 18.11 8.74
CA LEU A 20 -15.66 18.41 9.39
C LEU A 20 -15.95 18.77 10.86
N ALA A 21 -15.70 17.85 11.78
CA ALA A 21 -15.62 18.17 13.19
C ALA A 21 -14.28 18.86 13.47
N TYR A 22 -14.31 20.19 13.54
CA TYR A 22 -13.25 20.99 14.16
C TYR A 22 -13.26 20.71 15.67
N ILE A 23 -12.31 19.91 16.17
CA ILE A 23 -12.05 19.81 17.61
C ILE A 23 -11.13 20.98 17.99
N VAL A 24 -11.72 21.99 18.61
CA VAL A 24 -11.00 23.02 19.37
C VAL A 24 -10.52 22.38 20.67
N PHE A 25 -9.20 22.23 20.83
CA PHE A 25 -8.61 21.87 22.12
C PHE A 25 -8.64 23.11 23.05
N LEU A 26 -9.66 23.18 23.89
CA LEU A 26 -9.64 24.00 25.11
C LEU A 26 -8.91 23.21 26.19
N THR A 27 -7.71 23.66 26.54
CA THR A 27 -6.89 23.14 27.63
C THR A 27 -7.54 23.49 28.98
N THR A 28 -8.27 22.55 29.55
CA THR A 28 -8.63 22.60 30.98
C THR A 28 -7.70 21.66 31.74
N ALA A 29 -6.80 22.24 32.53
CA ALA A 29 -5.93 21.51 33.42
C ALA A 29 -6.75 20.81 34.54
N PRO A 30 -6.51 19.52 34.84
CA PRO A 30 -7.15 18.90 35.99
C PRO A 30 -6.49 19.36 37.30
N ARG A 31 -7.36 19.80 38.20
CA ARG A 31 -7.11 20.13 39.61
C ARG A 31 -6.68 18.89 40.37
N ALA A 32 -5.57 19.00 41.10
CA ALA A 32 -5.05 17.96 41.98
C ALA A 32 -6.02 17.72 43.15
N GLU A 33 -6.48 16.47 43.31
CA GLU A 33 -7.05 15.97 44.56
C GLU A 33 -6.12 14.92 45.15
N SER A 34 -5.58 15.27 46.32
CA SER A 34 -4.84 14.41 47.22
C SER A 34 -5.79 13.48 47.97
N GLY A 35 -5.61 12.17 47.82
CA GLY A 35 -6.33 11.16 48.58
C GLY A 35 -5.54 9.86 48.69
N GLN A 36 -4.72 9.75 49.73
CA GLN A 36 -4.12 8.50 50.19
C GLN A 36 -5.21 7.48 50.54
N THR A 37 -5.03 6.21 50.18
CA THR A 37 -5.02 5.08 51.14
C THR A 37 -4.66 3.74 50.49
N ALA A 38 -3.85 2.98 51.25
CA ALA A 38 -3.75 1.52 51.31
C ALA A 38 -3.17 0.72 50.13
N GLN A 39 -1.86 0.49 50.26
CA GLN A 39 -1.12 -0.69 49.81
C GLN A 39 -1.63 -1.98 50.49
N PRO A 40 -1.63 -3.12 49.79
CA PRO A 40 -1.11 -4.35 50.39
C PRO A 40 -0.04 -5.04 49.54
N SER A 41 0.77 -5.81 50.24
CA SER A 41 2.07 -6.34 49.87
C SER A 41 2.04 -7.53 48.90
N ALA A 42 3.10 -7.56 48.08
CA ALA A 42 3.93 -8.70 47.67
C ALA A 42 3.29 -10.07 47.34
N THR A 43 3.57 -10.56 46.13
CA THR A 43 4.12 -11.92 45.99
C THR A 43 5.09 -11.97 44.80
N THR A 44 6.37 -12.09 45.15
CA THR A 44 7.47 -12.56 44.31
C THR A 44 7.26 -14.02 43.91
N SER A 45 7.43 -14.35 42.64
CA SER A 45 7.92 -15.66 42.21
C SER A 45 8.86 -15.47 41.02
N ALA A 46 10.15 -15.61 41.32
CA ALA A 46 11.21 -15.85 40.36
C ALA A 46 11.20 -17.34 39.98
N VAL A 47 11.37 -17.63 38.70
CA VAL A 47 11.90 -18.92 38.21
C VAL A 47 12.93 -18.60 37.12
N GLN A 48 14.20 -18.58 37.54
CA GLN A 48 15.38 -19.07 36.81
C GLN A 48 15.09 -20.51 36.31
N SER A 49 15.67 -21.06 35.24
CA SER A 49 16.85 -20.77 34.45
C SER A 49 16.83 -21.75 33.26
N ASP A 50 17.94 -21.77 32.51
CA ASP A 50 18.40 -22.87 31.66
C ASP A 50 17.89 -22.86 30.20
N LEU A 51 18.69 -23.11 29.18
CA LEU A 51 20.13 -23.08 28.95
C LEU A 51 20.25 -23.29 27.43
N ALA A 52 21.20 -22.60 26.79
CA ALA A 52 21.95 -23.03 25.61
C ALA A 52 21.26 -23.82 24.47
N SER A 53 21.22 -23.22 23.27
CA SER A 53 21.94 -23.77 22.11
C SER A 53 22.04 -22.72 20.99
N ALA A 54 23.26 -22.24 20.77
CA ALA A 54 23.65 -21.51 19.57
C ALA A 54 24.16 -22.53 18.49
N PRO A 55 24.65 -22.08 17.33
CA PRO A 55 24.05 -22.32 16.03
C PRO A 55 24.68 -23.51 15.27
N LYS A 56 23.87 -24.21 14.46
CA LYS A 56 24.41 -25.14 13.45
C LYS A 56 24.96 -24.36 12.26
N THR A 57 26.28 -24.23 12.24
CA THR A 57 27.10 -23.90 11.08
C THR A 57 26.88 -24.95 9.99
N VAL A 58 26.28 -24.57 8.86
CA VAL A 58 26.34 -25.36 7.62
C VAL A 58 27.48 -24.81 6.79
N VAL A 59 28.64 -25.46 6.90
CA VAL A 59 29.71 -25.40 5.91
C VAL A 59 29.22 -26.14 4.68
N SER A 60 29.06 -25.45 3.55
CA SER A 60 28.92 -26.10 2.25
C SER A 60 30.01 -25.59 1.33
N THR A 61 30.81 -26.54 0.87
CA THR A 61 32.06 -26.40 0.14
C THR A 61 31.83 -25.93 -1.28
N GLN A 62 32.45 -24.79 -1.60
CA GLN A 62 32.73 -24.32 -2.95
C GLN A 62 33.69 -25.30 -3.67
N PRO A 63 33.41 -25.72 -4.91
CA PRO A 63 34.42 -26.27 -5.81
C PRO A 63 35.06 -25.15 -6.63
N THR A 64 36.38 -25.09 -6.60
CA THR A 64 37.23 -24.26 -7.46
C THR A 64 37.95 -25.16 -8.45
N THR A 65 37.69 -25.05 -9.76
CA THR A 65 38.62 -25.41 -10.86
C THR A 65 38.04 -24.82 -12.16
N VAL A 66 38.54 -23.69 -12.67
CA VAL A 66 39.59 -23.50 -13.70
C VAL A 66 39.28 -24.23 -15.02
N GLY A 67 39.12 -23.47 -16.11
CA GLY A 67 39.05 -23.97 -17.47
C GLY A 67 38.60 -22.92 -18.49
N ASP A 68 39.51 -22.02 -18.87
CA ASP A 68 39.38 -21.16 -20.05
C ASP A 68 39.32 -22.01 -21.33
N THR A 69 38.33 -21.80 -22.19
CA THR A 69 38.46 -21.73 -23.67
C THR A 69 37.16 -21.18 -24.28
N PRO A 70 37.19 -20.14 -25.13
CA PRO A 70 36.01 -19.66 -25.86
C PRO A 70 35.70 -20.58 -27.05
N ALA A 71 34.60 -21.31 -26.98
CA ALA A 71 34.07 -22.05 -28.12
C ALA A 71 33.29 -21.11 -29.06
N LYS A 72 33.85 -20.92 -30.25
CA LYS A 72 33.28 -20.36 -31.48
C LYS A 72 31.90 -21.00 -31.81
N PRO A 73 30.79 -20.25 -31.95
CA PRO A 73 29.60 -20.78 -32.57
C PRO A 73 29.81 -20.87 -34.09
N SER A 74 30.00 -22.10 -34.58
CA SER A 74 29.92 -22.44 -36.00
C SER A 74 28.45 -22.46 -36.41
N SER A 75 28.09 -21.57 -37.34
CA SER A 75 26.82 -21.59 -38.06
C SER A 75 26.76 -22.77 -39.02
N SER A 76 25.71 -23.58 -38.94
CA SER A 76 25.25 -24.40 -40.07
C SER A 76 23.76 -24.19 -40.24
N ALA A 77 23.41 -23.48 -41.32
CA ALA A 77 22.05 -23.20 -41.74
C ALA A 77 21.40 -24.45 -42.36
N ALA A 78 20.15 -24.72 -42.00
CA ALA A 78 19.17 -25.39 -42.86
C ALA A 78 17.82 -24.74 -42.60
N GLY A 79 17.19 -24.29 -43.69
CA GLY A 79 16.17 -23.26 -43.69
C GLY A 79 14.83 -23.66 -43.13
N SER A 80 14.15 -22.65 -42.60
CA SER A 80 12.69 -22.53 -42.66
C SER A 80 12.41 -21.03 -42.73
N ASP A 81 11.93 -20.64 -43.91
CA ASP A 81 11.53 -19.30 -44.29
C ASP A 81 10.35 -18.86 -43.40
N SER A 82 10.67 -18.22 -42.27
CA SER A 82 9.71 -17.53 -41.43
C SER A 82 10.04 -16.05 -41.50
N LYS A 83 9.24 -15.36 -42.31
CA LYS A 83 9.13 -13.91 -42.40
C LYS A 83 8.90 -13.36 -40.99
N LEU A 84 9.99 -13.08 -40.26
CA LEU A 84 9.98 -12.35 -39.00
C LEU A 84 9.52 -10.93 -39.33
N GLN A 85 8.20 -10.74 -39.27
CA GLN A 85 7.63 -9.40 -39.21
C GLN A 85 8.27 -8.69 -38.03
N GLY A 86 8.80 -7.50 -38.27
CA GLY A 86 9.55 -6.72 -37.30
C GLY A 86 8.85 -6.69 -35.95
N VAL A 87 9.35 -7.50 -35.02
CA VAL A 87 9.01 -7.38 -33.62
C VAL A 87 9.75 -6.15 -33.14
N THR A 88 9.10 -5.00 -33.22
CA THR A 88 9.53 -3.83 -32.47
C THR A 88 9.35 -4.18 -31.00
N LEU A 89 10.44 -4.58 -30.35
CA LEU A 89 10.52 -4.63 -28.89
C LEU A 89 10.41 -3.19 -28.40
N VAL A 90 9.19 -2.72 -28.20
CA VAL A 90 8.94 -1.47 -27.49
C VAL A 90 9.30 -1.75 -26.04
N SER A 91 10.58 -1.54 -25.71
CA SER A 91 11.04 -1.53 -24.33
C SER A 91 10.32 -0.38 -23.65
N SER A 92 9.25 -0.70 -22.94
CA SER A 92 8.58 0.23 -22.03
C SER A 92 9.54 0.42 -20.86
N SER A 93 10.51 1.30 -21.05
CA SER A 93 11.44 1.74 -20.00
C SER A 93 10.64 2.47 -18.95
N SER A 94 10.10 1.71 -17.99
CA SER A 94 9.59 2.28 -16.76
C SER A 94 10.76 2.94 -16.05
N ALA A 95 10.74 4.25 -15.93
CA ALA A 95 11.75 5.00 -15.19
C ALA A 95 12.00 4.37 -13.80
N ALA A 96 13.27 4.28 -13.40
CA ALA A 96 13.63 3.78 -12.09
C ALA A 96 12.99 4.65 -10.98
N PRO A 97 12.60 4.05 -9.83
CA PRO A 97 12.21 4.84 -8.66
C PRO A 97 13.38 5.71 -8.21
N VAL A 98 13.06 6.92 -7.78
CA VAL A 98 14.00 7.89 -7.22
C VAL A 98 13.46 8.30 -5.86
N GLY A 99 14.32 8.24 -4.85
CA GLY A 99 13.96 8.64 -3.49
C GLY A 99 13.43 7.51 -2.60
N GLN A 100 12.90 7.90 -1.46
CA GLN A 100 12.44 7.00 -0.41
C GLN A 100 10.96 6.63 -0.60
N ASN A 101 10.56 5.49 -0.03
CA ASN A 101 9.15 5.13 0.05
C ASN A 101 8.44 6.13 0.98
N LEU A 102 7.38 6.76 0.47
CA LEU A 102 6.58 7.71 1.25
C LEU A 102 5.59 7.03 2.20
N ILE A 103 5.36 5.72 2.02
CA ILE A 103 4.52 4.95 2.92
C ILE A 103 5.34 4.57 4.15
N SER A 104 4.87 5.00 5.33
CA SER A 104 5.39 4.60 6.63
C SER A 104 4.88 3.20 7.01
N ASN A 105 5.79 2.35 7.49
CA ASN A 105 5.51 0.94 7.82
C ASN A 105 4.79 0.18 6.68
N PRO A 106 5.38 0.12 5.47
CA PRO A 106 4.73 -0.45 4.29
C PRO A 106 4.53 -1.96 4.35
N ARG A 107 5.26 -2.64 5.24
CA ARG A 107 5.24 -4.09 5.47
C ARG A 107 4.47 -4.50 6.72
N PHE A 108 3.88 -3.53 7.43
CA PHE A 108 3.08 -3.78 8.64
C PHE A 108 3.82 -4.47 9.80
N GLU A 109 5.14 -4.58 9.74
CA GLU A 109 5.95 -5.28 10.73
C GLU A 109 5.90 -4.58 12.10
N SER A 110 5.67 -3.27 12.14
CA SER A 110 5.46 -2.50 13.38
C SER A 110 3.99 -2.28 13.76
N GLY A 111 3.04 -3.01 13.15
CA GLY A 111 1.62 -2.92 13.47
C GLY A 111 0.83 -2.01 12.52
N THR A 112 -0.22 -1.36 13.04
CA THR A 112 -1.17 -0.55 12.27
C THR A 112 -1.16 0.94 12.64
N SER A 113 -0.34 1.36 13.61
CA SER A 113 -0.37 2.69 14.22
C SER A 113 -0.07 3.85 13.25
N ALA A 114 0.63 3.59 12.14
CA ALA A 114 0.94 4.58 11.11
C ALA A 114 -0.24 4.89 10.17
N TRP A 115 -1.40 4.27 10.38
CA TRP A 115 -2.55 4.37 9.49
C TRP A 115 -3.80 4.74 10.29
N LYS A 116 -4.71 5.50 9.66
CA LYS A 116 -5.99 5.90 10.22
C LYS A 116 -7.08 4.96 9.72
N LEU A 117 -7.84 4.39 10.65
CA LEU A 117 -8.97 3.51 10.35
C LEU A 117 -10.29 4.29 10.39
N TYR A 118 -11.09 4.12 9.34
CA TYR A 118 -12.49 4.49 9.28
C TYR A 118 -13.30 3.23 8.94
N GLY A 119 -13.98 2.66 9.92
CA GLY A 119 -14.75 1.44 9.74
C GLY A 119 -14.41 0.39 10.79
N LYS A 120 -14.48 -0.88 10.41
CA LYS A 120 -14.52 -1.98 11.38
C LYS A 120 -13.16 -2.62 11.64
N ILE A 121 -12.56 -3.22 10.62
CA ILE A 121 -11.43 -4.12 10.82
C ILE A 121 -10.23 -3.65 10.02
N PHE A 122 -9.17 -3.36 10.77
CA PHE A 122 -7.82 -3.14 10.28
C PHE A 122 -6.83 -3.75 11.28
N ALA A 123 -6.25 -4.89 10.93
CA ALA A 123 -5.48 -5.70 11.87
C ALA A 123 -4.32 -6.40 11.15
N VAL A 124 -3.21 -6.57 11.86
CA VAL A 124 -2.10 -7.40 11.38
C VAL A 124 -2.51 -8.87 11.37
N VAL A 125 -2.11 -9.58 10.34
CA VAL A 125 -2.30 -11.03 10.16
C VAL A 125 -0.98 -11.71 9.81
N SER A 126 -0.92 -13.02 10.02
CA SER A 126 0.24 -13.85 9.70
C SER A 126 -0.24 -15.18 9.08
N PRO A 127 0.48 -15.76 8.10
CA PRO A 127 1.69 -15.20 7.46
C PRO A 127 1.35 -14.02 6.54
N GLY A 128 2.36 -13.19 6.27
CA GLY A 128 2.27 -12.11 5.28
C GLY A 128 2.41 -12.61 3.84
N HIS A 129 2.80 -11.70 2.95
CA HIS A 129 3.30 -12.04 1.62
C HIS A 129 4.56 -12.96 1.75
N PRO A 130 4.80 -13.96 0.87
CA PRO A 130 5.88 -14.93 1.06
C PRO A 130 7.23 -14.28 1.36
N GLY A 131 7.86 -14.74 2.45
CA GLY A 131 9.11 -14.15 2.97
C GLY A 131 8.89 -13.13 4.10
N HIS A 132 7.65 -12.74 4.39
CA HIS A 132 7.30 -11.73 5.41
C HIS A 132 6.46 -12.32 6.53
N ALA A 133 6.66 -11.80 7.75
CA ALA A 133 6.00 -12.33 8.95
C ALA A 133 4.56 -11.85 9.05
N ARG A 134 4.30 -10.64 8.56
CA ARG A 134 3.06 -9.89 8.78
C ARG A 134 2.55 -9.29 7.49
N ALA A 135 1.23 -9.29 7.34
CA ALA A 135 0.49 -8.46 6.39
C ALA A 135 -0.62 -7.74 7.15
N VAL A 136 -1.38 -6.89 6.46
CA VAL A 136 -2.57 -6.28 7.04
C VAL A 136 -3.84 -6.81 6.42
N LYS A 137 -4.85 -7.01 7.26
CA LYS A 137 -6.22 -7.32 6.89
C LYS A 137 -7.09 -6.07 6.97
N VAL A 138 -7.87 -5.84 5.92
CA VAL A 138 -8.87 -4.78 5.82
C VAL A 138 -10.24 -5.42 5.56
N MET A 139 -11.25 -5.10 6.35
CA MET A 139 -12.62 -5.58 6.13
C MET A 139 -13.66 -4.59 6.67
N ASN A 140 -14.64 -4.26 5.82
CA ASN A 140 -15.61 -3.20 6.04
C ASN A 140 -14.94 -1.91 6.54
N ALA A 141 -13.85 -1.53 5.89
CA ALA A 141 -13.02 -0.41 6.31
C ALA A 141 -12.47 0.39 5.13
N TRP A 142 -12.33 1.68 5.38
CA TRP A 142 -11.47 2.60 4.68
C TRP A 142 -10.29 2.90 5.58
N VAL A 143 -9.08 2.64 5.11
CA VAL A 143 -7.86 2.85 5.89
C VAL A 143 -6.94 3.75 5.11
N GLU A 144 -6.38 4.77 5.74
CA GLU A 144 -5.63 5.78 5.02
C GLU A 144 -4.36 6.19 5.76
N GLN A 145 -3.32 6.52 5.01
CA GLN A 145 -2.11 7.14 5.51
C GLN A 145 -1.92 8.48 4.80
N PRO A 146 -2.16 9.60 5.50
CA PRO A 146 -1.85 10.92 4.97
C PRO A 146 -0.35 11.03 4.70
N LEU A 147 0.00 11.56 3.54
CA LEU A 147 1.40 11.83 3.20
C LEU A 147 1.79 13.22 3.71
N PRO A 148 3.01 13.42 4.23
CA PRO A 148 3.52 14.75 4.53
C PRO A 148 3.49 15.63 3.28
N VAL A 149 2.91 16.83 3.36
CA VAL A 149 2.82 17.75 2.21
C VAL A 149 4.20 18.09 1.65
N SER A 150 5.21 18.18 2.52
CA SER A 150 6.62 18.40 2.13
C SER A 150 7.26 17.24 1.36
N SER A 151 6.62 16.07 1.31
CA SER A 151 7.10 14.88 0.60
C SER A 151 6.43 14.68 -0.76
N VAL A 152 5.39 15.46 -1.07
CA VAL A 152 4.70 15.40 -2.34
C VAL A 152 5.02 16.62 -3.19
N GLU A 153 5.52 16.39 -4.39
CA GLU A 153 5.87 17.42 -5.35
C GLU A 153 4.84 17.47 -6.48
N ALA A 154 4.21 18.62 -6.67
CA ALA A 154 3.24 18.81 -7.72
C ALA A 154 3.91 18.76 -9.10
N GLY A 155 3.30 18.06 -10.07
CA GLY A 155 3.91 17.78 -11.38
C GLY A 155 4.85 16.56 -11.40
N ALA A 156 5.30 16.06 -10.25
CA ALA A 156 6.12 14.86 -10.20
C ALA A 156 5.29 13.59 -10.49
N THR A 157 5.97 12.59 -11.03
CA THR A 157 5.39 11.27 -11.31
C THR A 157 5.68 10.33 -10.15
N TYR A 158 4.67 9.66 -9.63
CA TYR A 158 4.77 8.67 -8.56
C TYR A 158 4.35 7.30 -9.06
N ALA A 159 4.99 6.25 -8.58
CA ALA A 159 4.51 4.88 -8.70
C ALA A 159 4.01 4.39 -7.35
N LEU A 160 2.73 4.03 -7.31
CA LEU A 160 2.14 3.23 -6.24
C LEU A 160 2.20 1.76 -6.64
N GLU A 161 2.73 0.92 -5.77
CA GLU A 161 2.76 -0.52 -5.96
C GLU A 161 2.58 -1.26 -4.63
N GLY A 162 2.30 -2.55 -4.72
CA GLY A 162 2.18 -3.39 -3.55
C GLY A 162 1.60 -4.76 -3.86
N TRP A 163 1.57 -5.60 -2.84
CA TRP A 163 0.98 -6.92 -2.90
C TRP A 163 -0.40 -6.90 -2.27
N GLY A 164 -1.35 -7.55 -2.94
CA GLY A 164 -2.72 -7.67 -2.45
C GLY A 164 -3.32 -9.03 -2.79
N ARG A 165 -4.27 -9.47 -1.97
CA ARG A 165 -5.12 -10.63 -2.25
C ARG A 165 -6.52 -10.47 -1.67
N SER A 166 -7.46 -11.12 -2.32
CA SER A 166 -8.88 -11.19 -1.93
C SER A 166 -9.24 -12.61 -1.52
N LEU A 167 -9.38 -12.85 -0.22
CA LEU A 167 -9.71 -14.19 0.30
C LEU A 167 -11.19 -14.55 0.16
N SER A 168 -12.01 -13.60 -0.26
CA SER A 168 -13.47 -13.68 -0.17
C SER A 168 -14.18 -13.28 -1.47
N GLY A 169 -13.41 -13.11 -2.56
CA GLY A 169 -13.89 -12.67 -3.87
C GLY A 169 -14.31 -11.18 -3.92
N ALA A 170 -13.94 -10.39 -2.91
CA ALA A 170 -14.09 -8.94 -2.93
C ALA A 170 -13.10 -8.25 -3.88
N VAL A 171 -13.38 -6.99 -4.21
CA VAL A 171 -12.41 -6.11 -4.86
C VAL A 171 -11.63 -5.38 -3.77
N CYS A 172 -10.36 -5.76 -3.62
CA CYS A 172 -9.43 -5.12 -2.71
C CYS A 172 -8.74 -3.97 -3.43
N LYS A 173 -8.79 -2.77 -2.84
CA LYS A 173 -8.30 -1.54 -3.45
C LYS A 173 -7.10 -1.02 -2.68
N LEU A 174 -6.00 -0.84 -3.39
CA LEU A 174 -4.88 0.01 -2.98
C LEU A 174 -4.95 1.27 -3.85
N GLY A 175 -5.09 2.44 -3.25
CA GLY A 175 -5.30 3.66 -4.02
C GLY A 175 -4.48 4.84 -3.56
N PHE A 176 -4.33 5.79 -4.48
CA PHE A 176 -3.67 7.06 -4.29
C PHE A 176 -4.64 8.16 -4.71
N LEU A 177 -4.95 9.05 -3.77
CA LEU A 177 -5.82 10.18 -4.01
C LEU A 177 -5.24 11.45 -3.41
N GLY A 178 -5.67 12.58 -3.94
CA GLY A 178 -5.18 13.88 -3.49
C GLY A 178 -5.99 15.02 -4.06
N GLY A 179 -5.71 16.22 -3.57
CA GLY A 179 -6.53 17.38 -3.89
C GLY A 179 -5.93 18.70 -3.48
N LYS A 180 -6.76 19.75 -3.59
CA LYS A 180 -6.44 21.11 -3.19
C LYS A 180 -7.23 21.56 -1.96
N GLY A 181 -7.05 22.83 -1.59
CA GLY A 181 -7.74 23.47 -0.47
C GLY A 181 -9.26 23.34 -0.55
N GLY A 182 -9.91 23.36 0.62
CA GLY A 182 -11.36 23.16 0.71
C GLY A 182 -11.83 21.73 0.45
N GLY A 183 -10.92 20.74 0.44
CA GLY A 183 -11.26 19.32 0.27
C GLY A 183 -11.58 18.93 -1.18
N VAL A 184 -11.27 19.78 -2.15
CA VAL A 184 -11.52 19.49 -3.56
C VAL A 184 -10.58 18.39 -4.05
N LEU A 185 -11.16 17.25 -4.42
CA LEU A 185 -10.45 16.11 -4.99
C LEU A 185 -9.97 16.42 -6.41
N LEU A 186 -8.71 16.15 -6.70
CA LEU A 186 -8.11 16.33 -8.03
C LEU A 186 -7.86 14.99 -8.72
N PHE A 187 -7.51 13.95 -7.96
CA PHE A 187 -7.33 12.60 -8.49
C PHE A 187 -7.71 11.55 -7.45
N ASN A 188 -8.10 10.37 -7.95
CA ASN A 188 -8.36 9.18 -7.14
C ASN A 188 -8.18 7.94 -8.02
N ASN A 189 -6.94 7.49 -8.11
CA ASN A 189 -6.56 6.33 -8.90
C ASN A 189 -6.29 5.15 -7.98
N ARG A 190 -6.59 3.94 -8.48
CA ARG A 190 -6.58 2.73 -7.65
C ARG A 190 -6.20 1.50 -8.44
N ILE A 191 -5.56 0.59 -7.73
CA ILE A 191 -5.23 -0.76 -8.14
C ILE A 191 -6.25 -1.70 -7.49
N ASN A 192 -6.78 -2.63 -8.28
CA ASN A 192 -7.73 -3.63 -7.82
C ASN A 192 -7.07 -5.02 -7.76
N PHE A 193 -7.18 -5.69 -6.62
CA PHE A 193 -6.83 -7.09 -6.43
C PHE A 193 -8.10 -7.91 -6.27
N THR A 194 -8.18 -9.02 -6.97
CA THR A 194 -9.38 -9.86 -7.05
C THR A 194 -9.04 -11.34 -6.93
N GLY A 195 -7.77 -11.72 -7.12
CA GLY A 195 -7.30 -13.07 -6.94
C GLY A 195 -7.16 -13.44 -5.46
N SER A 196 -7.32 -14.73 -5.17
CA SER A 196 -7.06 -15.30 -3.84
C SER A 196 -5.58 -15.53 -3.56
N ALA A 197 -4.76 -15.65 -4.62
CA ALA A 197 -3.32 -15.60 -4.53
C ALA A 197 -2.81 -14.17 -4.35
N TRP A 198 -1.61 -14.03 -3.80
CA TRP A 198 -0.92 -12.74 -3.77
C TRP A 198 -0.62 -12.27 -5.19
N GLU A 199 -1.06 -11.05 -5.49
CA GLU A 199 -0.85 -10.38 -6.77
C GLU A 199 0.00 -9.13 -6.53
N HIS A 200 1.06 -8.94 -7.32
CA HIS A 200 1.79 -7.68 -7.36
C HIS A 200 1.23 -6.80 -8.46
N LYS A 201 0.88 -5.56 -8.13
CA LYS A 201 0.36 -4.61 -9.10
C LYS A 201 0.86 -3.21 -8.80
N SER A 202 0.88 -2.38 -9.85
CA SER A 202 1.34 -1.01 -9.78
C SER A 202 0.46 -0.06 -10.59
N LEU A 203 0.58 1.23 -10.26
CA LEU A 203 -0.11 2.38 -10.85
C LEU A 203 0.89 3.54 -10.86
N THR A 204 0.89 4.31 -11.94
CA THR A 204 1.63 5.57 -12.01
C THR A 204 0.67 6.76 -11.94
N GLN A 205 1.03 7.80 -11.17
CA GLN A 205 0.26 9.04 -11.00
C GLN A 205 1.18 10.26 -11.18
N ILE A 206 0.82 11.15 -12.11
CA ILE A 206 1.42 12.50 -12.16
C ILE A 206 0.59 13.41 -11.26
N LEU A 207 1.17 14.02 -10.23
CA LEU A 207 0.38 14.91 -9.36
C LEU A 207 -0.03 16.17 -10.13
N PRO A 208 -1.32 16.53 -10.14
CA PRO A 208 -1.75 17.85 -10.61
C PRO A 208 -0.99 18.97 -9.88
N THR A 209 -0.70 20.07 -10.58
CA THR A 209 0.13 21.17 -10.07
C THR A 209 -0.49 21.91 -8.87
N ASP A 210 -1.79 21.77 -8.64
CA ASP A 210 -2.52 22.35 -7.51
C ASP A 210 -2.72 21.37 -6.34
N THR A 211 -2.04 20.22 -6.34
CA THR A 211 -2.10 19.24 -5.24
C THR A 211 -1.42 19.79 -3.99
N ILE A 212 -2.17 19.92 -2.89
CA ILE A 212 -1.65 20.36 -1.58
C ILE A 212 -1.81 19.31 -0.48
N TRP A 213 -2.54 18.22 -0.77
CA TRP A 213 -2.68 17.09 0.13
C TRP A 213 -2.81 15.81 -0.69
N ALA A 214 -2.30 14.71 -0.15
CA ALA A 214 -2.37 13.40 -0.79
C ALA A 214 -2.37 12.29 0.27
N VAL A 215 -2.98 11.16 -0.08
CA VAL A 215 -3.25 10.05 0.84
C VAL A 215 -3.13 8.73 0.08
N VAL A 216 -2.45 7.75 0.66
CA VAL A 216 -2.55 6.35 0.23
C VAL A 216 -3.64 5.68 1.06
N TYR A 217 -4.50 4.90 0.41
CA TYR A 217 -5.59 4.23 1.09
C TYR A 217 -5.71 2.75 0.72
N LEU A 218 -6.24 1.98 1.66
CA LEU A 218 -6.67 0.60 1.51
C LEU A 218 -8.18 0.55 1.73
N GLN A 219 -8.88 -0.18 0.86
CA GLN A 219 -10.32 -0.36 0.98
C GLN A 219 -10.72 -1.76 0.51
N ASP A 220 -11.71 -2.33 1.18
CA ASP A 220 -12.43 -3.52 0.71
C ASP A 220 -13.84 -3.18 0.21
N SER A 221 -14.45 -4.11 -0.52
CA SER A 221 -15.84 -4.02 -0.97
C SER A 221 -16.80 -4.81 -0.06
N GLY A 222 -16.61 -4.75 1.25
CA GLY A 222 -17.45 -5.38 2.28
C GLY A 222 -16.99 -6.75 2.77
N LYS A 223 -15.75 -7.17 2.45
CA LYS A 223 -15.21 -8.48 2.81
C LYS A 223 -13.70 -8.42 3.08
N GLU A 224 -13.10 -9.56 3.40
CA GLU A 224 -11.69 -9.64 3.78
C GLU A 224 -10.74 -9.45 2.59
N CYS A 225 -9.89 -8.42 2.73
CA CYS A 225 -8.74 -8.10 1.88
C CYS A 225 -7.46 -8.14 2.68
N GLN A 226 -6.37 -8.57 2.04
CA GLN A 226 -5.04 -8.50 2.65
C GLN A 226 -4.06 -7.76 1.74
N PHE A 227 -3.17 -6.98 2.37
CA PHE A 227 -2.18 -6.15 1.70
C PHE A 227 -0.83 -6.25 2.41
N ASP A 228 0.24 -6.14 1.64
CA ASP A 228 1.62 -6.17 2.14
C ASP A 228 2.59 -5.47 1.17
N ASP A 229 3.80 -5.20 1.64
CA ASP A 229 4.93 -4.68 0.84
C ASP A 229 4.56 -3.45 -0.03
N LEU A 230 3.88 -2.48 0.58
CA LEU A 230 3.39 -1.30 -0.13
C LEU A 230 4.53 -0.33 -0.50
N SER A 231 4.44 0.35 -1.63
CA SER A 231 5.43 1.37 -2.01
C SER A 231 4.80 2.52 -2.75
N LEU A 232 5.15 3.75 -2.36
CA LEU A 232 4.88 4.96 -3.11
C LEU A 232 6.19 5.74 -3.25
N MET A 233 6.72 5.81 -4.47
CA MET A 233 8.00 6.46 -4.75
C MET A 233 7.89 7.39 -5.96
N VAL A 234 8.68 8.46 -5.97
CA VAL A 234 8.86 9.30 -7.15
C VAL A 234 9.52 8.48 -8.25
N ARG A 235 9.18 8.75 -9.50
CA ARG A 235 9.79 8.18 -10.70
C ARG A 235 10.40 9.33 -11.48
N ASN A 236 11.57 9.09 -12.09
CA ASN A 236 12.12 10.07 -13.03
C ASN A 236 11.09 10.30 -14.15
N ALA A 237 10.98 11.55 -14.62
CA ALA A 237 10.31 11.79 -15.88
C ALA A 237 11.01 10.94 -16.94
N VAL A 238 10.23 10.17 -17.72
CA VAL A 238 10.79 9.51 -18.90
C VAL A 238 11.24 10.65 -19.81
N ALA A 239 12.55 10.78 -20.02
CA ALA A 239 13.08 11.77 -20.95
C ALA A 239 12.49 11.46 -22.34
N THR A 240 11.55 12.27 -22.78
CA THR A 240 11.10 12.26 -24.17
C THR A 240 12.21 12.89 -25.00
N HIS A 241 12.98 12.07 -25.71
CA HIS A 241 13.92 12.50 -26.74
C HIS A 241 13.18 12.88 -28.03
#